data_AF-A0A4R9ENQ1-F1
#
_entry.id   AF-A0A4R9ENQ1-F1
#
_cell.length_a   1.000
_cell.length_b   1.000
_cell.length_c   1.000
_cell.angle_alpha   90.00
_cell.angle_beta   90.00
_cell.angle_gamma   90.00
#
_symmetry.space_group_name_H-M   'P 1'
#
loop_
_entity.id
_entity.type
_entity.pdbx_description
1 polymer ?
#
loop_
_entity_poly.entity_id
_entity_poly.type
_entity_poly.pdbx_seq_one_letter_code
_entity_poly.pdbx_strand_id
1 'polypeptide(L)'
;MTSAAELIPQTSPSPPLLDPAAWMRWLQEHVDPEWRPGEWSQQPWFFDGDLNNPRTAAGQCITASCWTLVRGPNMICRHCTDTHEASGLSRDEFLASYQRPRVRKERGTDSERCVLERSSGRCERPAHSVGLCRTHYCRWRRHSRQGITLEEWLATSTAMPMAAKPACIVRDCANQQMLAGLCFSHHETWTREKRLSGATRDAAEWARLTTAVLRTNQFCLLAMDEPVRWE
;
A
#
# COMPACT_ATOMS: atom_id res chain seq x y z
N MET A 1 44.33 11.24 -43.95
CA MET A 1 44.90 11.45 -42.60
C MET A 1 43.98 12.41 -41.88
N THR A 2 43.05 11.87 -41.08
CA THR A 2 41.99 12.65 -40.43
C THR A 2 42.42 12.86 -38.99
N SER A 3 42.59 14.13 -38.60
CA SER A 3 43.07 14.54 -37.28
C SER A 3 42.05 14.16 -36.20
N ALA A 4 42.48 13.44 -35.16
CA ALA A 4 41.65 13.14 -34.01
C ALA A 4 41.53 14.41 -33.15
N ALA A 5 40.30 14.91 -33.00
CA ALA A 5 40.02 16.01 -32.08
C ALA A 5 40.14 15.50 -30.64
N GLU A 6 41.02 16.15 -29.87
CA GLU A 6 41.28 15.88 -28.47
C GLU A 6 40.08 16.32 -27.62
N LEU A 7 39.44 15.35 -26.94
CA LEU A 7 38.32 15.59 -26.03
C LEU A 7 38.85 16.25 -24.75
N ILE A 8 38.67 17.56 -24.63
CA ILE A 8 38.93 18.29 -23.38
C ILE A 8 37.93 17.79 -22.32
N PRO A 9 38.40 17.34 -21.13
CA PRO A 9 37.51 16.98 -20.04
C PRO A 9 36.73 18.21 -19.58
N GLN A 10 35.41 18.21 -19.81
CA GLN A 10 34.51 19.21 -19.28
C GLN A 10 34.43 19.00 -17.75
N THR A 11 35.16 19.81 -16.98
CA THR A 11 34.96 19.94 -15.53
C THR A 11 33.52 20.39 -15.30
N SER A 12 32.66 19.46 -14.89
CA SER A 12 31.33 19.81 -14.43
C SER A 12 31.48 20.72 -13.20
N PRO A 13 30.81 21.89 -13.14
CA PRO A 13 30.86 22.70 -11.94
C PRO A 13 30.35 21.87 -10.76
N SER A 14 31.12 21.86 -9.67
CA SER A 14 30.63 21.30 -8.41
C SER A 14 29.28 21.93 -8.09
N PRO A 15 28.26 21.14 -7.71
CA PRO A 15 26.96 21.70 -7.36
C PRO A 15 27.15 22.76 -6.27
N PRO A 16 26.43 23.89 -6.33
CA PRO A 16 26.52 24.90 -5.30
C PRO A 16 26.25 24.24 -3.95
N LEU A 17 27.14 24.45 -2.98
CA LEU A 17 26.93 24.05 -1.60
C LEU A 17 25.67 24.75 -1.12
N LEU A 18 24.58 23.99 -1.02
CA LEU A 18 23.31 24.46 -0.48
C LEU A 18 23.57 24.82 0.98
N ASP A 19 23.37 26.08 1.38
CA ASP A 19 23.38 26.46 2.80
C ASP A 19 22.12 25.86 3.45
N PRO A 20 22.26 24.85 4.33
CA PRO A 20 21.10 24.16 4.90
C PRO A 20 20.22 25.09 5.74
N ALA A 21 20.81 26.09 6.41
CA ALA A 21 20.07 27.02 7.25
C ALA A 21 19.27 28.04 6.42
N ALA A 22 19.87 28.55 5.34
CA ALA A 22 19.15 29.43 4.40
C ALA A 22 18.03 28.68 3.69
N TRP A 23 18.28 27.43 3.28
CA TRP A 23 17.27 26.57 2.67
C TRP A 23 16.12 26.26 3.64
N MET A 24 16.41 25.93 4.89
CA MET A 24 15.40 25.65 5.91
C MET A 24 14.48 26.85 6.14
N ARG A 25 15.06 28.05 6.27
CA ARG A 25 14.31 29.29 6.44
C ARG A 25 13.44 29.58 5.21
N TRP A 26 14.01 29.42 4.01
CA TRP A 26 13.25 29.59 2.78
C TRP A 26 12.06 28.63 2.71
N LEU A 27 12.25 27.35 3.05
CA LEU A 27 11.16 26.38 3.11
C LEU A 27 10.07 26.87 4.08
N GLN A 28 10.44 27.18 5.33
CA GLN A 28 9.52 27.67 6.37
C GLN A 28 8.69 28.87 5.95
N GLU A 29 9.27 29.79 5.18
CA GLU A 29 8.58 30.98 4.67
C GLU A 29 7.64 30.69 3.48
N HIS A 30 7.85 29.59 2.75
CA HIS A 30 7.19 29.35 1.45
C HIS A 30 6.28 28.11 1.40
N VAL A 31 6.28 27.26 2.43
CA VAL A 31 5.33 26.14 2.52
C VAL A 31 4.08 26.60 3.24
N ASP A 32 2.93 26.38 2.60
CA ASP A 32 1.61 26.56 3.18
C ASP A 32 1.22 25.30 4.00
N PRO A 33 1.11 25.39 5.34
CA PRO A 33 0.73 24.24 6.17
C PRO A 33 -0.70 23.75 5.91
N GLU A 34 -1.55 24.60 5.34
CA GLU A 34 -2.93 24.29 4.95
C GLU A 34 -3.04 23.94 3.46
N TRP A 35 -1.92 23.68 2.78
CA TRP A 35 -1.93 23.28 1.38
C TRP A 35 -2.78 22.04 1.16
N ARG A 36 -3.92 22.18 0.46
CA ARG A 36 -4.93 21.12 0.23
C ARG A 36 -5.55 20.59 1.55
N PRO A 37 -6.43 21.39 2.19
CA PRO A 37 -7.10 20.99 3.43
C PRO A 37 -7.86 19.68 3.28
N GLY A 38 -7.70 18.78 4.26
CA GLY A 38 -8.34 17.46 4.26
C GLY A 38 -7.62 16.39 3.43
N GLU A 39 -6.67 16.78 2.58
CA GLU A 39 -5.82 15.85 1.81
C GLU A 39 -4.37 15.85 2.35
N TRP A 40 -3.85 17.01 2.74
CA TRP A 40 -2.53 17.16 3.36
C TRP A 40 -2.59 17.12 4.87
N SER A 41 -1.56 16.51 5.49
CA SER A 41 -1.34 16.53 6.92
C SER A 41 0.15 16.72 7.22
N GLN A 42 0.50 17.91 7.72
CA GLN A 42 1.88 18.30 8.03
C GLN A 42 2.53 17.41 9.10
N GLN A 43 1.84 17.15 10.21
CA GLN A 43 2.39 16.38 11.34
C GLN A 43 2.83 14.95 10.97
N PRO A 44 2.08 14.18 10.16
CA PRO A 44 2.55 12.91 9.59
C PRO A 44 3.33 13.06 8.28
N TRP A 45 3.50 14.28 7.75
CA TRP A 45 4.07 14.54 6.43
C TRP A 45 3.42 13.67 5.35
N PHE A 46 2.09 13.59 5.37
CA PHE A 46 1.30 12.64 4.61
C PHE A 46 0.28 13.36 3.73
N PHE A 47 0.14 12.87 2.50
CA PHE A 47 -0.85 13.32 1.54
C PHE A 47 -1.76 12.16 1.13
N ASP A 48 -3.07 12.35 1.22
CA ASP A 48 -4.11 11.47 0.69
C ASP A 48 -5.00 12.24 -0.30
N GLY A 49 -4.68 12.13 -1.58
CA GLY A 49 -5.40 12.86 -2.62
C GLY A 49 -6.84 12.37 -2.78
N ASP A 50 -7.82 13.25 -2.64
CA ASP A 50 -9.20 12.98 -3.00
C ASP A 50 -9.29 12.72 -4.50
N LEU A 51 -9.84 11.55 -4.86
CA LEU A 51 -9.97 11.11 -6.25
C LEU A 51 -11.01 11.93 -7.03
N ASN A 52 -11.90 12.64 -6.32
CA ASN A 52 -12.86 13.55 -6.93
C ASN A 52 -12.29 14.97 -7.11
N ASN A 53 -11.15 15.27 -6.48
CA ASN A 53 -10.51 16.57 -6.66
C ASN A 53 -9.78 16.60 -8.02
N PRO A 54 -10.09 17.55 -8.92
CA PRO A 54 -9.46 17.63 -10.24
C PRO A 54 -7.94 17.90 -10.18
N ARG A 55 -7.42 18.35 -9.03
CA ARG A 55 -5.98 18.54 -8.79
C ARG A 55 -5.28 17.24 -8.37
N THR A 56 -5.97 16.12 -8.25
CA THR A 56 -5.41 14.80 -7.93
C THR A 56 -5.11 14.05 -9.23
N ALA A 57 -3.83 13.75 -9.47
CA ALA A 57 -3.37 13.03 -10.67
C ALA A 57 -3.61 11.50 -10.59
N ALA A 58 -4.59 11.08 -9.81
CA ALA A 58 -5.01 9.70 -9.65
C ALA A 58 -6.53 9.61 -9.79
N GLY A 59 -7.02 8.50 -10.33
CA GLY A 59 -8.43 8.25 -10.52
C GLY A 59 -8.78 6.79 -10.29
N GLN A 60 -10.07 6.48 -10.31
CA GLN A 60 -10.54 5.10 -10.38
C GLN A 60 -10.64 4.66 -11.85
N CYS A 61 -10.38 3.37 -12.10
CA CYS A 61 -10.58 2.77 -13.40
C CYS A 61 -12.02 3.00 -13.87
N ILE A 62 -12.21 3.51 -15.09
CA ILE A 62 -13.55 3.89 -15.59
C ILE A 62 -14.48 2.72 -15.91
N THR A 63 -13.98 1.49 -15.92
CA THR A 63 -14.80 0.29 -16.06
C THR A 63 -15.74 0.17 -14.85
N ALA A 64 -17.05 0.10 -15.09
CA ALA A 64 -18.09 0.28 -14.06
C ALA A 64 -17.94 -0.65 -12.83
N SER A 65 -17.41 -1.86 -13.01
CA SER A 65 -17.21 -2.85 -11.94
C SER A 65 -15.81 -2.84 -11.32
N CYS A 66 -14.93 -1.91 -11.71
CA CYS A 66 -13.51 -1.92 -11.35
C CYS A 66 -13.12 -0.73 -10.46
N TRP A 67 -12.68 -1.02 -9.25
CA TRP A 67 -12.25 -0.02 -8.27
C TRP A 67 -10.72 0.18 -8.24
N THR A 68 -10.01 -0.21 -9.29
CA THR A 68 -8.54 -0.14 -9.30
C THR A 68 -8.10 1.30 -9.50
N LEU A 69 -7.23 1.81 -8.61
CA LEU A 69 -6.64 3.13 -8.76
C LEU A 69 -5.65 3.19 -9.94
N VAL A 70 -5.71 4.26 -10.71
CA VAL A 70 -4.94 4.52 -11.94
C VAL A 70 -4.30 5.91 -11.88
N ARG A 71 -3.26 6.14 -12.70
CA ARG A 71 -2.45 7.37 -12.71
C ARG A 71 -3.09 8.49 -13.57
N GLY A 72 -4.35 8.79 -13.28
CA GLY A 72 -5.07 9.88 -13.92
C GLY A 72 -6.57 9.64 -13.99
N PRO A 73 -7.36 10.70 -14.17
CA PRO A 73 -8.79 10.57 -14.43
C PRO A 73 -9.04 9.90 -15.78
N ASN A 74 -10.21 9.29 -15.94
CA ASN A 74 -10.69 8.72 -17.20
C ASN A 74 -9.83 7.57 -17.80
N MET A 75 -8.99 6.92 -16.99
CA MET A 75 -8.12 5.83 -17.44
C MET A 75 -8.72 4.44 -17.14
N ILE A 76 -8.31 3.46 -17.94
CA ILE A 76 -8.58 2.03 -17.71
C ILE A 76 -7.32 1.40 -17.10
N CYS A 77 -7.47 0.54 -16.10
CA CYS A 77 -6.34 -0.18 -15.50
C CYS A 77 -5.79 -1.24 -16.46
N ARG A 78 -4.51 -1.60 -16.33
CA ARG A 78 -3.86 -2.61 -17.19
C ARG A 78 -4.65 -3.90 -17.34
N HIS A 79 -5.20 -4.45 -16.25
CA HIS A 79 -6.03 -5.66 -16.31
C HIS A 79 -7.25 -5.48 -17.23
N CYS A 80 -7.96 -4.37 -17.08
CA CYS A 80 -9.14 -4.07 -17.89
C CYS A 80 -8.76 -3.76 -19.33
N THR A 81 -7.60 -3.13 -19.58
CA THR A 81 -7.03 -2.97 -20.93
C THR A 81 -6.78 -4.33 -21.57
N ASP A 82 -5.99 -5.20 -20.92
CA ASP A 82 -5.67 -6.54 -21.44
C ASP A 82 -6.94 -7.38 -21.69
N THR A 83 -7.94 -7.25 -20.81
CA THR A 83 -9.22 -7.98 -20.97
C THR A 83 -10.09 -7.39 -22.08
N HIS A 84 -10.10 -6.07 -22.24
CA HIS A 84 -10.84 -5.40 -23.31
C HIS A 84 -10.29 -5.81 -24.67
N GLU A 85 -8.96 -5.78 -24.84
CA GLU A 85 -8.27 -6.21 -26.06
C GLU A 85 -8.61 -7.66 -26.43
N ALA A 86 -8.72 -8.55 -25.43
CA ALA A 86 -9.08 -9.95 -25.64
C ALA A 86 -10.58 -10.18 -25.91
N SER A 87 -11.45 -9.23 -25.56
CA SER A 87 -12.91 -9.42 -25.62
C SER A 87 -13.51 -9.21 -27.01
N GLY A 88 -12.85 -8.43 -27.87
CA GLY A 88 -13.40 -8.00 -29.16
C GLY A 88 -14.58 -7.01 -29.08
N LEU A 89 -14.98 -6.59 -27.88
CA LEU A 89 -16.06 -5.63 -27.68
C LEU A 89 -15.60 -4.21 -28.03
N SER A 90 -16.57 -3.36 -28.39
CA SER A 90 -16.29 -1.91 -28.44
C SER A 90 -15.92 -1.39 -27.05
N ARG A 91 -15.20 -0.27 -27.00
CA ARG A 91 -14.77 0.31 -25.72
C ARG A 91 -15.96 0.63 -24.81
N ASP A 92 -16.99 1.28 -25.32
CA ASP A 92 -18.14 1.71 -24.52
C ASP A 92 -18.95 0.51 -24.01
N GLU A 93 -19.13 -0.50 -24.86
CA GLU A 93 -19.78 -1.76 -24.48
C GLU A 93 -18.99 -2.48 -23.40
N PHE A 94 -17.66 -2.55 -23.51
CA PHE A 94 -16.81 -3.15 -22.48
C PHE A 94 -16.90 -2.41 -21.15
N LEU A 95 -16.81 -1.08 -21.17
CA LEU A 95 -16.87 -0.25 -19.96
C LEU A 95 -18.20 -0.42 -19.20
N ALA A 96 -19.30 -0.58 -19.94
CA ALA A 96 -20.64 -0.74 -19.38
C ALA A 96 -20.93 -2.17 -18.91
N SER A 97 -20.48 -3.19 -19.64
CA SER A 97 -20.92 -4.58 -19.45
C SER A 97 -19.93 -5.46 -18.68
N TYR A 98 -18.63 -5.16 -18.70
CA TYR A 98 -17.63 -6.03 -18.10
C TYR A 98 -17.75 -6.04 -16.57
N GLN A 99 -18.01 -7.23 -16.03
CA GLN A 99 -18.02 -7.49 -14.58
C GLN A 99 -16.71 -8.13 -14.16
N ARG A 100 -15.89 -7.37 -13.42
CA ARG A 100 -14.60 -7.85 -12.97
C ARG A 100 -14.80 -8.94 -11.89
N PRO A 101 -14.43 -10.20 -12.13
CA PRO A 101 -14.75 -11.29 -11.20
C PRO A 101 -14.04 -11.17 -9.85
N ARG A 102 -12.86 -10.56 -9.84
CA ARG A 102 -12.05 -10.32 -8.65
C ARG A 102 -11.33 -8.99 -8.77
N VAL A 103 -11.70 -8.05 -7.91
CA VAL A 103 -10.90 -6.84 -7.73
C VAL A 103 -9.74 -7.18 -6.80
N ARG A 104 -8.50 -6.98 -7.26
CA ARG A 104 -7.33 -7.15 -6.40
C ARG A 104 -7.46 -6.14 -5.24
N LYS A 105 -7.41 -6.63 -4.00
CA LYS A 105 -7.39 -5.77 -2.81
C LYS A 105 -6.24 -4.77 -2.92
N GLU A 106 -6.49 -3.54 -2.48
CA GLU A 106 -5.45 -2.53 -2.40
C GLU A 106 -4.31 -3.04 -1.50
N ARG A 107 -3.06 -2.74 -1.90
CA ARG A 107 -1.92 -3.08 -1.07
C ARG A 107 -1.97 -2.21 0.19
N GLY A 108 -1.77 -2.81 1.36
CA GLY A 108 -1.75 -2.08 2.61
C GLY A 108 -3.09 -1.98 3.34
N THR A 109 -4.17 -2.55 2.81
CA THR A 109 -5.45 -2.67 3.52
C THR A 109 -5.65 -4.08 4.06
N ASP A 110 -6.07 -4.19 5.32
CA ASP A 110 -6.45 -5.47 5.91
C ASP A 110 -7.60 -6.12 5.11
N SER A 111 -7.52 -7.44 4.97
CA SER A 111 -8.65 -8.21 4.45
C SER A 111 -9.86 -8.07 5.36
N GLU A 112 -11.04 -8.32 4.80
CA GLU A 112 -12.27 -8.57 5.57
C GLU A 112 -12.03 -9.48 6.77
N ARG A 113 -12.81 -9.27 7.84
CA ARG A 113 -12.72 -10.07 9.06
C ARG A 113 -12.98 -11.55 8.79
N CYS A 114 -12.41 -12.42 9.61
CA CYS A 114 -12.66 -13.85 9.57
C CYS A 114 -14.16 -14.17 9.63
N VAL A 115 -14.62 -15.12 8.82
CA VAL A 115 -16.04 -15.54 8.76
C VAL A 115 -16.48 -16.39 9.96
N LEU A 116 -15.56 -16.80 10.83
CA LEU A 116 -15.92 -17.54 12.04
C LEU A 116 -16.70 -16.63 13.00
N GLU A 117 -17.94 -17.00 13.24
CA GLU A 117 -18.86 -16.33 14.17
C GLU A 117 -19.45 -17.33 15.16
N ARG A 118 -19.60 -16.89 16.40
CA ARG A 118 -20.23 -17.64 17.50
C ARG A 118 -21.12 -16.68 18.30
N SER A 119 -21.78 -17.19 19.33
CA SER A 119 -22.57 -16.37 20.27
C SER A 119 -21.78 -15.24 20.94
N SER A 120 -20.45 -15.40 21.08
CA SER A 120 -19.54 -14.37 21.59
C SER A 120 -19.13 -13.31 20.56
N GLY A 121 -19.63 -13.40 19.32
CA GLY A 121 -19.37 -12.46 18.24
C GLY A 121 -18.57 -13.05 17.08
N ARG A 122 -18.17 -12.18 16.14
CA ARG A 122 -17.35 -12.54 14.98
C ARG A 122 -15.87 -12.36 15.28
N CYS A 123 -15.04 -13.26 14.75
CA CYS A 123 -13.59 -13.16 14.87
C CYS A 123 -13.09 -11.87 14.20
N GLU A 124 -12.38 -11.03 14.95
CA GLU A 124 -11.97 -9.70 14.51
C GLU A 124 -10.66 -9.69 13.71
N ARG A 125 -10.01 -10.85 13.58
CA ARG A 125 -8.75 -10.97 12.83
C ARG A 125 -9.01 -10.98 11.32
N PRO A 126 -8.12 -10.38 10.51
CA PRO A 126 -8.27 -10.33 9.06
C PRO A 126 -8.23 -11.73 8.45
N ALA A 127 -9.05 -11.93 7.43
CA ALA A 127 -9.09 -13.16 6.64
C ALA A 127 -7.79 -13.31 5.84
N HIS A 128 -7.23 -14.50 5.89
CA HIS A 128 -6.02 -14.89 5.18
C HIS A 128 -6.35 -15.70 3.93
N SER A 129 -7.23 -16.70 4.06
CA SER A 129 -7.62 -17.56 2.94
C SER A 129 -9.00 -18.14 3.21
N VAL A 130 -9.81 -18.31 2.16
CA VAL A 130 -11.20 -18.83 2.21
C VAL A 130 -12.06 -18.17 3.29
N GLY A 131 -11.89 -16.86 3.49
CA GLY A 131 -12.62 -16.11 4.51
C GLY A 131 -12.17 -16.34 5.97
N LEU A 132 -11.19 -17.22 6.23
CA LEU A 132 -10.71 -17.52 7.58
C LEU A 132 -9.42 -16.75 7.91
N CYS A 133 -9.26 -16.30 9.15
CA CYS A 133 -7.96 -15.81 9.64
C CYS A 133 -6.91 -16.94 9.64
N ARG A 134 -5.62 -16.61 9.66
CA ARG A 134 -4.53 -17.61 9.58
C ARG A 134 -4.66 -18.74 10.60
N THR A 135 -5.02 -18.43 11.85
CA THR A 135 -5.18 -19.43 12.91
C THR A 135 -6.35 -20.38 12.64
N HIS A 136 -7.51 -19.85 12.25
CA HIS A 136 -8.68 -20.68 11.94
C HIS A 136 -8.48 -21.46 10.65
N TYR A 137 -7.87 -20.86 9.63
CA TYR A 137 -7.48 -21.53 8.41
C TYR A 137 -6.55 -22.72 8.69
N CYS A 138 -5.51 -22.56 9.51
CA CYS A 138 -4.62 -23.67 9.87
C CYS A 138 -5.34 -24.80 10.61
N ARG A 139 -6.38 -24.49 11.42
CA ARG A 139 -7.21 -25.50 12.08
C ARG A 139 -8.08 -26.23 11.05
N TRP A 140 -8.87 -25.49 10.27
CA TRP A 140 -9.73 -26.04 9.21
C TRP A 140 -8.93 -26.88 8.20
N ARG A 141 -7.77 -26.41 7.75
CA ARG A 141 -6.91 -27.10 6.76
C ARG A 141 -6.49 -28.50 7.20
N ARG A 142 -6.47 -28.81 8.51
CA ARG A 142 -6.23 -30.17 9.02
C ARG A 142 -7.43 -31.09 8.79
N HIS A 143 -8.64 -30.57 8.93
CA HIS A 143 -9.90 -31.27 8.71
C HIS A 143 -10.29 -31.34 7.23
N SER A 144 -9.95 -30.31 6.45
CA SER A 144 -10.21 -30.29 5.01
C SER A 144 -9.49 -31.42 4.27
N ARG A 145 -8.33 -31.85 4.78
CA ARG A 145 -7.60 -33.04 4.27
C ARG A 145 -8.35 -34.36 4.50
N GLN A 146 -9.33 -34.37 5.39
CA GLN A 146 -10.21 -35.49 5.68
C GLN A 146 -11.57 -35.36 4.97
N GLY A 147 -11.71 -34.41 4.05
CA GLY A 147 -12.92 -34.20 3.24
C GLY A 147 -13.94 -33.23 3.84
N ILE A 148 -13.72 -32.69 5.04
CA ILE A 148 -14.65 -31.76 5.69
C ILE A 148 -14.63 -30.41 4.97
N THR A 149 -15.81 -29.95 4.52
CA THR A 149 -15.99 -28.65 3.87
C THR A 149 -15.78 -27.49 4.83
N LEU A 150 -15.69 -26.26 4.31
CA LEU A 150 -15.56 -25.09 5.18
C LEU A 150 -16.84 -24.87 5.98
N GLU A 151 -17.98 -25.03 5.35
CA GLU A 151 -19.32 -24.85 5.89
C GLU A 151 -19.58 -25.83 7.03
N GLU A 152 -19.30 -27.12 6.81
CA GLU A 152 -19.42 -28.16 7.85
C GLU A 152 -18.48 -27.88 9.03
N TRP A 153 -17.26 -27.45 8.77
CA TRP A 153 -16.32 -27.10 9.84
C TRP A 153 -16.78 -25.87 10.62
N LEU A 154 -17.31 -24.85 9.95
CA LEU A 154 -17.86 -23.66 10.61
C LEU A 154 -19.04 -24.03 11.51
N ALA A 155 -19.88 -24.98 11.10
CA ALA A 155 -21.03 -25.45 11.86
C ALA A 155 -20.65 -26.35 13.06
N THR A 156 -19.62 -27.19 12.92
CA THR A 156 -19.29 -28.23 13.91
C THR A 156 -18.09 -27.92 14.79
N SER A 157 -17.23 -26.97 14.38
CA SER A 157 -16.00 -26.68 15.11
C SER A 157 -16.25 -25.98 16.44
N THR A 158 -15.50 -26.40 17.47
CA THR A 158 -15.41 -25.72 18.77
C THR A 158 -14.46 -24.52 18.78
N ALA A 159 -13.91 -24.13 17.62
CA ALA A 159 -13.06 -22.95 17.52
C ALA A 159 -13.84 -21.68 17.93
N MET A 160 -13.20 -20.84 18.73
CA MET A 160 -13.78 -19.58 19.20
C MET A 160 -13.28 -18.38 18.38
N PRO A 161 -14.10 -17.32 18.26
CA PRO A 161 -13.67 -16.00 17.77
C PRO A 161 -12.47 -15.49 18.55
N MET A 162 -11.62 -14.72 17.89
CA MET A 162 -10.47 -14.08 18.54
C MET A 162 -10.54 -12.58 18.34
N ALA A 163 -10.15 -11.85 19.37
CA ALA A 163 -10.01 -10.40 19.31
C ALA A 163 -8.94 -9.97 18.30
N ALA A 164 -9.08 -8.73 17.84
CA ALA A 164 -8.11 -8.07 16.98
C ALA A 164 -6.73 -8.05 17.65
N LYS A 165 -5.69 -8.22 16.85
CA LYS A 165 -4.34 -7.92 17.31
C LYS A 165 -4.13 -6.41 17.29
N PRO A 166 -3.18 -5.88 18.09
CA PRO A 166 -2.74 -4.49 17.96
C PRO A 166 -2.36 -4.13 16.53
N ALA A 167 -2.41 -2.84 16.20
CA ALA A 167 -1.94 -2.33 14.91
C ALA A 167 -0.45 -2.59 14.69
N CYS A 168 -0.03 -2.54 13.43
CA CYS A 168 1.35 -2.60 13.00
C CYS A 168 2.17 -1.46 13.64
N ILE A 169 3.42 -1.73 14.00
CA ILE A 169 4.32 -0.72 14.58
C ILE A 169 4.81 0.34 13.56
N VAL A 170 4.57 0.13 12.27
CA VAL A 170 4.82 1.16 11.26
C VAL A 170 3.80 2.27 11.43
N ARG A 171 4.28 3.51 11.51
CA ARG A 171 3.45 4.70 11.72
C ARG A 171 2.31 4.75 10.70
N ASP A 172 1.11 5.05 11.19
CA ASP A 172 -0.13 5.18 10.42
C ASP A 172 -0.58 3.92 9.66
N CYS A 173 0.01 2.75 9.94
CA CYS A 173 -0.44 1.49 9.40
C CYS A 173 -1.56 0.89 10.27
N ALA A 174 -2.79 0.90 9.75
CA ALA A 174 -3.96 0.36 10.45
C ALA A 174 -4.02 -1.18 10.49
N ASN A 175 -3.14 -1.88 9.76
CA ASN A 175 -3.20 -3.34 9.66
C ASN A 175 -2.80 -4.01 10.96
N GLN A 176 -3.46 -5.11 11.29
CA GLN A 176 -3.13 -5.89 12.47
C GLN A 176 -1.72 -6.49 12.39
N GLN A 177 -0.97 -6.40 13.49
CA GLN A 177 0.36 -6.98 13.59
C GLN A 177 0.31 -8.50 13.47
N MET A 178 1.36 -9.10 12.93
CA MET A 178 1.49 -10.55 12.81
C MET A 178 2.76 -11.06 13.48
N LEU A 179 3.94 -10.66 12.99
CA LEU A 179 5.25 -11.09 13.48
C LEU A 179 6.17 -9.89 13.65
N ALA A 180 6.97 -9.88 14.73
CA ALA A 180 7.91 -8.79 15.05
C ALA A 180 7.28 -7.38 15.11
N GLY A 181 6.01 -7.28 15.53
CA GLY A 181 5.29 -6.00 15.54
C GLY A 181 4.72 -5.56 14.19
N LEU A 182 5.05 -6.26 13.10
CA LEU A 182 4.74 -5.85 11.73
C LEU A 182 3.52 -6.59 11.16
N CYS A 183 2.75 -5.90 10.31
CA CYS A 183 1.76 -6.56 9.45
C CYS A 183 2.46 -7.45 8.40
N PHE A 184 1.71 -8.30 7.69
CA PHE A 184 2.29 -9.22 6.71
C PHE A 184 3.12 -8.50 5.63
N SER A 185 2.57 -7.44 5.02
CA SER A 185 3.24 -6.71 3.92
C SER A 185 4.51 -5.98 4.38
N HIS A 186 4.51 -5.39 5.57
CA HIS A 186 5.69 -4.75 6.14
C HIS A 186 6.73 -5.78 6.57
N HIS A 187 6.31 -6.91 7.14
CA HIS A 187 7.23 -7.99 7.48
C HIS A 187 7.95 -8.56 6.24
N GLU A 188 7.24 -8.76 5.13
CA GLU A 188 7.85 -9.19 3.86
C GLU A 188 8.86 -8.17 3.34
N THR A 189 8.52 -6.88 3.41
CA THR A 189 9.38 -5.77 2.96
C THR A 189 10.65 -5.68 3.82
N TRP A 190 10.49 -5.65 5.14
CA TRP A 190 11.61 -5.69 6.10
C TRP A 190 12.51 -6.89 5.87
N THR A 191 11.94 -8.09 5.73
CA THR A 191 12.70 -9.32 5.49
C THR A 191 13.50 -9.24 4.19
N ARG A 192 12.91 -8.68 3.12
CA ARG A 192 13.57 -8.48 1.84
C ARG A 192 14.74 -7.49 1.95
N GLU A 193 14.52 -6.34 2.58
CA GLU A 193 15.55 -5.31 2.74
C GLU A 193 16.69 -5.76 3.65
N LYS A 194 16.38 -6.48 4.73
CA LYS A 194 17.37 -7.12 5.60
C LYS A 194 18.27 -8.09 4.81
N ARG A 195 17.71 -8.83 3.85
CA ARG A 195 18.50 -9.71 2.96
C ARG A 195 19.36 -8.94 1.96
N LEU A 196 18.87 -7.82 1.43
CA LEU A 196 19.57 -7.05 0.41
C LEU A 196 20.68 -6.15 0.97
N SER A 197 20.44 -5.52 2.12
CA SER A 197 21.36 -4.55 2.72
C SER A 197 22.48 -5.19 3.54
N GLY A 198 22.35 -6.45 3.95
CA GLY A 198 23.28 -7.12 4.88
C GLY A 198 23.27 -6.55 6.31
N ALA A 199 22.72 -5.35 6.51
CA ALA A 199 22.53 -4.71 7.79
C ALA A 199 21.33 -5.32 8.52
N THR A 200 21.52 -5.67 9.78
CA THR A 200 20.47 -6.25 10.63
C THR A 200 19.84 -5.18 11.52
N ARG A 201 19.10 -4.24 10.91
CA ARG A 201 18.18 -3.40 11.70
C ARG A 201 17.11 -4.30 12.33
N ASP A 202 16.81 -4.07 13.60
CA ASP A 202 15.65 -4.68 14.21
C ASP A 202 14.36 -4.14 13.56
N ALA A 203 13.24 -4.83 13.76
CA ALA A 203 11.98 -4.47 13.12
C ALA A 203 11.44 -3.10 13.57
N ALA A 204 11.73 -2.67 14.81
CA ALA A 204 11.26 -1.40 15.34
C ALA A 204 12.07 -0.23 14.80
N GLU A 205 13.40 -0.37 14.72
CA GLU A 205 14.27 0.60 14.07
C GLU A 205 13.90 0.79 12.60
N TRP A 206 13.69 -0.32 11.88
CA TRP A 206 13.23 -0.29 10.50
C TRP A 206 11.85 0.39 10.35
N ALA A 207 10.92 0.10 11.26
CA ALA A 207 9.56 0.66 11.22
C ALA A 207 9.53 2.18 11.42
N ARG A 208 10.46 2.76 12.19
CA ARG A 208 10.57 4.23 12.37
C ARG A 208 10.91 4.97 11.09
N LEU A 209 11.65 4.32 10.19
CA LEU A 209 12.13 4.89 8.94
C LEU A 209 11.25 4.50 7.74
N THR A 210 10.27 3.64 7.96
CA THR A 210 9.43 3.08 6.89
C THR A 210 8.06 3.73 6.92
N THR A 211 7.53 4.06 5.75
CA THR A 211 6.17 4.57 5.62
C THR A 211 5.15 3.44 5.54
N ALA A 212 3.88 3.74 5.83
CA ALA A 212 2.78 2.85 5.45
C ALA A 212 2.84 2.54 3.94
N VAL A 213 2.21 1.44 3.53
CA VAL A 213 2.10 1.11 2.11
C VAL A 213 1.16 2.12 1.46
N LEU A 214 1.71 2.96 0.59
CA LEU A 214 0.99 4.08 -0.02
C LEU A 214 0.16 3.61 -1.22
N ARG A 215 -1.05 4.17 -1.35
CA ARG A 215 -1.91 4.05 -2.53
C ARG A 215 -1.40 4.96 -3.66
N THR A 216 -1.95 4.79 -4.86
CA THR A 216 -1.56 5.56 -6.05
C THR A 216 -1.79 7.07 -5.89
N ASN A 217 -2.76 7.47 -5.08
CA ASN A 217 -3.12 8.86 -4.76
C ASN A 217 -2.39 9.39 -3.51
N GLN A 218 -1.47 8.62 -2.92
CA GLN A 218 -0.85 8.94 -1.64
C GLN A 218 0.67 9.10 -1.77
N PHE A 219 1.23 10.00 -0.97
CA PHE A 219 2.66 10.04 -0.70
C PHE A 219 2.93 10.40 0.76
N CYS A 220 4.13 10.05 1.23
CA CYS A 220 4.59 10.37 2.57
C CYS A 220 6.04 10.82 2.49
N LEU A 221 6.35 11.97 3.07
CA LEU A 221 7.71 12.51 3.08
C LEU A 221 8.50 12.06 4.30
N LEU A 222 7.89 11.36 5.28
CA LEU A 222 8.49 11.01 6.57
C LEU A 222 9.85 10.29 6.47
N ALA A 223 10.06 9.49 5.42
CA ALA A 223 11.31 8.77 5.21
C ALA A 223 12.39 9.58 4.46
N MET A 224 12.11 10.83 4.10
CA MET A 224 13.04 11.74 3.42
C MET A 224 13.91 12.50 4.43
N ASP A 225 15.09 12.95 4.02
CA ASP A 225 15.98 13.71 4.89
C ASP A 225 15.39 15.09 5.27
N GLU A 226 15.90 15.67 6.35
CA GLU A 226 15.52 16.98 6.90
C GLU A 226 15.48 18.14 5.86
N PRO A 227 16.32 18.19 4.81
CA PRO A 227 16.19 19.22 3.79
C PRO A 227 14.86 19.16 3.01
N VAL A 228 14.08 18.07 3.13
CA VAL A 228 12.75 17.91 2.53
C VAL A 228 11.64 18.01 3.60
N ARG A 229 12.01 17.99 4.88
CA ARG A 229 11.13 18.04 6.05
C ARG A 229 11.76 18.91 7.13
N TRP A 230 11.28 20.13 7.32
CA TRP A 230 11.71 20.88 8.49
C TRP A 230 11.31 20.12 9.77
N GLU A 231 12.21 19.97 10.72
CA GLU A 231 11.92 19.48 12.08
C GLU A 231 12.53 20.45 13.10
#